data_AF-A0A7Y2V239-F1
#
_entry.id   AF-A0A7Y2V239-F1
#
_cell.length_a   1.000
_cell.length_b   1.000
_cell.length_c   1.000
_cell.angle_alpha   90.00
_cell.angle_beta   90.00
_cell.angle_gamma   90.00
#
_symmetry.space_group_name_H-M   'P 1'
#
loop_
_entity.id
_entity.type
_entity.pdbx_description
1 polymer ?
#
loop_
_entity_poly.entity_id
_entity_poly.type
_entity_poly.pdbx_seq_one_letter_code
_entity_poly.pdbx_strand_id
1 'polypeptide(L)'
;MKKNYFIGLMMLVMLFSLQTNAQVDVTIRVDMSAETVSANGVHVAGTINGWSTDATMLTEEGITGIYAVTVQLTEGWHRYKFLNGSAWGEEESASYPCAPTNGDRFIYVNNSGLAVILEPVPFNGCNPSGTGFEVTFNVDMASAGSIVAGNVHMVGWHTDWNPENLSFPNATGDIHSGMLRLPSPADYPITFEYKYLSAAGWGNDETPGPEATCATVTGNNRLITVNNSGANIYDVFNACNYVLSTEDFIANSLKIVYNKTERMVNFFSEGLNNKISQIQVFDITGKSIKTIEGINSISDISIDFQSQTNGIYFVRVESSDKQLVKKVMVY
;
A
#
# COMPACT_ATOMS: atom_id res chain seq x y z
N MET A 1 15.75 43.64 57.04
CA MET A 1 14.98 42.86 56.05
C MET A 1 15.87 42.62 54.82
N LYS A 2 16.52 41.45 54.72
CA LYS A 2 17.33 41.07 53.55
C LYS A 2 16.45 40.23 52.61
N LYS A 3 16.31 40.63 51.35
CA LYS A 3 15.52 39.94 50.32
C LYS A 3 16.35 38.79 49.72
N ASN A 4 15.75 37.61 49.70
CA ASN A 4 16.26 36.41 49.04
C ASN A 4 16.12 36.56 47.52
N TYR A 5 17.23 36.54 46.78
CA TYR A 5 17.26 36.26 45.34
C TYR A 5 17.72 34.81 45.17
N PHE A 6 16.80 33.89 45.43
CA PHE A 6 16.84 32.54 44.88
C PHE A 6 15.80 32.52 43.76
N ILE A 7 16.08 31.78 42.68
CA ILE A 7 15.22 31.54 41.50
C ILE A 7 15.51 32.52 40.35
N GLY A 8 16.39 32.08 39.44
CA GLY A 8 16.63 32.76 38.18
C GLY A 8 17.74 32.12 37.33
N LEU A 9 17.98 30.81 37.47
CA LEU A 9 18.89 30.07 36.60
C LEU A 9 18.37 28.63 36.45
N MET A 10 17.16 28.50 35.90
CA MET A 10 16.58 27.20 35.58
C MET A 10 16.50 27.08 34.06
N MET A 11 17.43 26.28 33.52
CA MET A 11 17.34 25.48 32.29
C MET A 11 16.54 26.07 31.12
N LEU A 12 17.25 26.68 30.17
CA LEU A 12 16.88 26.56 28.75
C LEU A 12 17.80 25.50 28.12
N VAL A 13 17.58 24.23 28.51
CA VAL A 13 18.09 23.10 27.73
C VAL A 13 17.02 22.84 26.67
N MET A 14 17.25 23.33 25.45
CA MET A 14 16.52 22.83 24.28
C MET A 14 16.73 21.32 24.25
N LEU A 15 15.67 20.58 24.55
CA LEU A 15 15.54 19.18 24.17
C LEU A 15 15.53 19.13 22.64
N PHE A 16 16.71 19.14 22.03
CA PHE A 16 16.86 18.51 20.73
C PHE A 16 16.62 17.03 20.96
N SER A 17 15.39 16.59 20.72
CA SER A 17 15.10 15.18 20.51
C SER A 17 15.95 14.74 19.32
N LEU A 18 17.11 14.14 19.61
CA LEU A 18 17.82 13.34 18.62
C LEU A 18 16.85 12.20 18.26
N GLN A 19 16.16 12.33 17.13
CA GLN A 19 15.45 11.23 16.53
C GLN A 19 16.51 10.21 16.11
N THR A 20 16.80 9.26 16.99
CA THR A 20 17.57 8.08 16.63
C THR A 20 16.66 7.24 15.75
N ASN A 21 16.77 7.40 14.43
CA ASN A 21 16.13 6.49 13.49
C ASN A 21 16.74 5.10 13.73
N ALA A 22 15.90 4.14 14.10
CA ALA A 22 16.36 2.77 14.28
C ALA A 22 16.91 2.25 12.95
N GLN A 23 18.14 1.75 12.97
CA GLN A 23 18.74 1.07 11.82
C GLN A 23 18.44 -0.43 11.90
N VAL A 24 18.20 -1.04 10.75
CA VAL A 24 17.93 -2.46 10.58
C VAL A 24 19.05 -3.06 9.75
N ASP A 25 19.59 -4.19 10.19
CA ASP A 25 20.52 -4.98 9.39
C ASP A 25 19.77 -5.66 8.23
N VAL A 26 20.10 -5.29 7.01
CA VAL A 26 19.49 -5.81 5.77
C VAL A 26 20.55 -6.58 4.99
N THR A 27 20.33 -7.89 4.83
CA THR A 27 21.20 -8.73 3.99
C THR A 27 20.66 -8.78 2.58
N ILE A 28 21.34 -8.07 1.67
CA ILE A 28 21.01 -7.97 0.25
C ILE A 28 21.75 -9.08 -0.50
N ARG A 29 21.04 -9.82 -1.37
CA ARG A 29 21.55 -11.02 -2.03
C ARG A 29 21.25 -11.02 -3.52
N VAL A 30 22.20 -11.44 -4.34
CA VAL A 30 22.08 -11.58 -5.79
C VAL A 30 22.63 -12.93 -6.24
N ASP A 31 21.91 -13.58 -7.14
CA ASP A 31 22.32 -14.80 -7.82
C ASP A 31 23.09 -14.43 -9.09
N MET A 32 24.38 -14.76 -9.09
CA MET A 32 25.32 -14.54 -10.20
C MET A 32 25.64 -15.85 -10.93
N SER A 33 24.93 -16.95 -10.66
CA SER A 33 25.23 -18.28 -11.23
C SER A 33 25.11 -18.34 -12.75
N ALA A 34 24.36 -17.41 -13.35
CA ALA A 34 24.21 -17.27 -14.80
C ALA A 34 25.25 -16.31 -15.42
N GLU A 35 26.08 -15.66 -14.62
CA GLU A 35 26.98 -14.59 -15.04
C GLU A 35 28.45 -15.01 -14.92
N THR A 36 29.30 -14.41 -15.75
CA THR A 36 30.75 -14.42 -15.48
C THR A 36 31.07 -13.25 -14.56
N VAL A 37 31.40 -13.54 -13.30
CA VAL A 37 31.70 -12.50 -12.32
C VAL A 37 32.96 -11.74 -12.72
N SER A 38 32.86 -10.40 -12.72
CA SER A 38 33.95 -9.49 -13.01
C SER A 38 35.12 -9.71 -12.06
N ALA A 39 36.35 -9.49 -12.55
CA ALA A 39 37.54 -9.50 -11.69
C ALA A 39 37.51 -8.40 -10.61
N ASN A 40 36.72 -7.34 -10.84
CA ASN A 40 36.46 -6.30 -9.85
C ASN A 40 35.39 -6.70 -8.82
N GLY A 41 34.77 -7.88 -8.97
CA GLY A 41 33.75 -8.41 -8.07
C GLY A 41 32.35 -7.86 -8.32
N VAL A 42 31.45 -8.10 -7.36
CA VAL A 42 30.03 -7.72 -7.44
C VAL A 42 29.78 -6.62 -6.41
N HIS A 43 29.10 -5.55 -6.81
CA HIS A 43 28.78 -4.42 -5.95
C HIS A 43 27.28 -4.13 -5.97
N VAL A 44 26.85 -3.30 -5.03
CA VAL A 44 25.50 -2.72 -5.03
C VAL A 44 25.63 -1.20 -4.87
N ALA A 45 24.88 -0.45 -5.68
CA ALA A 45 24.81 0.99 -5.61
C ALA A 45 23.36 1.44 -5.50
N GLY A 46 23.08 2.43 -4.65
CA GLY A 46 21.71 2.90 -4.45
C GLY A 46 21.58 3.93 -3.35
N THR A 47 20.34 4.22 -2.94
CA THR A 47 20.09 5.05 -1.74
C THR A 47 20.73 4.44 -0.48
N ILE A 48 20.96 3.12 -0.51
CA ILE A 48 21.63 2.35 0.54
C ILE A 48 23.09 2.78 0.81
N ASN A 49 23.77 3.39 -0.16
CA ASN A 49 25.18 3.79 -0.05
C ASN A 49 25.48 5.13 -0.75
N GLY A 50 24.45 5.91 -1.09
CA GLY A 50 24.61 7.18 -1.81
C GLY A 50 25.03 7.02 -3.27
N TRP A 51 24.64 5.92 -3.92
CA TRP A 51 24.93 5.62 -5.33
C TRP A 51 26.43 5.48 -5.65
N SER A 52 27.25 5.08 -4.68
CA SER A 52 28.64 4.70 -4.93
C SER A 52 28.71 3.30 -5.54
N THR A 53 29.46 3.16 -6.63
CA THR A 53 29.59 1.91 -7.39
C THR A 53 30.61 0.95 -6.81
N ASP A 54 31.46 1.41 -5.87
CA ASP A 54 32.60 0.68 -5.33
C ASP A 54 32.62 0.59 -3.79
N ALA A 55 31.78 1.36 -3.08
CA ALA A 55 31.78 1.37 -1.61
C ALA A 55 31.16 0.13 -0.97
N THR A 56 30.33 -0.63 -1.69
CA THR A 56 29.56 -1.76 -1.12
C THR A 56 29.70 -3.01 -1.97
N MET A 57 30.81 -3.73 -1.74
CA MET A 57 31.10 -5.01 -2.39
C MET A 57 30.32 -6.15 -1.71
N LEU A 58 29.82 -7.09 -2.51
CA LEU A 58 29.20 -8.34 -2.06
C LEU A 58 30.22 -9.48 -2.08
N THR A 59 30.07 -10.42 -1.16
CA THR A 59 30.90 -11.63 -1.05
C THR A 59 30.09 -12.88 -1.36
N GLU A 60 30.68 -13.85 -2.05
CA GLU A 60 30.02 -15.13 -2.31
C GLU A 60 29.74 -15.87 -1.01
N GLU A 61 28.50 -16.34 -0.84
CA GLU A 61 28.09 -17.17 0.27
C GLU A 61 28.54 -18.62 0.03
N GLY A 62 29.73 -18.96 0.52
CA GLY A 62 30.31 -20.28 0.30
C GLY A 62 30.70 -20.49 -1.17
N ILE A 63 30.21 -21.56 -1.79
CA ILE A 63 30.40 -21.86 -3.22
C ILE A 63 29.02 -22.15 -3.82
N THR A 64 28.19 -21.10 -3.89
CA THR A 64 26.77 -21.19 -4.26
C THR A 64 26.42 -20.38 -5.50
N GLY A 65 27.28 -19.45 -5.93
CA GLY A 65 26.94 -18.43 -6.92
C GLY A 65 26.06 -17.30 -6.37
N ILE A 66 25.67 -17.35 -5.08
CA ILE A 66 24.94 -16.26 -4.42
C ILE A 66 25.94 -15.32 -3.75
N TYR A 67 25.85 -14.04 -4.08
CA TYR A 67 26.64 -12.97 -3.48
C TYR A 67 25.78 -12.17 -2.52
N ALA A 68 26.34 -11.82 -1.37
CA ALA A 68 25.62 -11.14 -0.30
C ALA A 68 26.42 -10.03 0.39
N VAL A 69 25.72 -9.06 0.94
CA VAL A 69 26.25 -8.05 1.86
C VAL A 69 25.19 -7.66 2.88
N THR A 70 25.58 -7.43 4.13
CA THR A 70 24.69 -6.88 5.17
C THR A 70 25.00 -5.40 5.36
N VAL A 71 23.98 -4.55 5.23
CA VAL A 71 24.06 -3.10 5.41
C VAL A 71 23.03 -2.62 6.45
N GLN A 72 23.37 -1.57 7.19
CA GLN A 72 22.45 -0.95 8.15
C GLN A 72 21.63 0.14 7.47
N LEU A 73 20.32 -0.10 7.33
CA LEU A 73 19.40 0.82 6.67
C LEU A 73 18.39 1.39 7.65
N THR A 74 18.00 2.64 7.47
CA THR A 74 16.87 3.22 8.19
C THR A 74 15.56 2.67 7.64
N GLU A 75 14.49 2.74 8.44
CA GLU A 75 13.12 2.49 7.98
C GLU A 75 12.81 3.28 6.70
N GLY A 76 12.02 2.68 5.82
CA GLY A 76 11.49 3.30 4.61
C GLY A 76 11.91 2.57 3.34
N TRP A 77 11.65 3.24 2.22
CA TRP A 77 11.95 2.73 0.90
C TRP A 77 13.38 3.03 0.50
N HIS A 78 14.08 2.03 -0.03
CA HIS A 78 15.40 2.16 -0.62
C HIS A 78 15.40 1.62 -2.04
N ARG A 79 16.23 2.22 -2.88
CA ARG A 79 16.42 1.82 -4.28
C ARG A 79 17.86 1.44 -4.51
N TYR A 80 18.09 0.47 -5.38
CA TYR A 80 19.43 0.00 -5.67
C TYR A 80 19.53 -0.71 -7.04
N LYS A 81 20.77 -0.91 -7.48
CA LYS A 81 21.16 -1.77 -8.58
C LYS A 81 22.36 -2.61 -8.15
N PHE A 82 22.42 -3.85 -8.61
CA PHE A 82 23.67 -4.61 -8.60
C PHE A 82 24.58 -4.20 -9.75
N LEU A 83 25.88 -4.33 -9.53
CA LEU A 83 26.92 -4.14 -10.53
C LEU A 83 27.77 -5.41 -10.61
N ASN A 84 27.99 -5.91 -11.82
CA ASN A 84 28.97 -6.96 -12.08
C ASN A 84 30.31 -6.31 -12.42
N GLY A 85 30.88 -5.65 -11.42
CA GLY A 85 32.04 -4.78 -11.51
C GLY A 85 31.91 -3.67 -10.47
N SER A 86 32.57 -2.53 -10.68
CA SER A 86 32.62 -1.42 -9.71
C SER A 86 32.41 -0.05 -10.34
N ALA A 87 31.89 0.03 -11.57
CA ALA A 87 31.65 1.27 -12.30
C ALA A 87 30.31 1.27 -13.05
N TRP A 88 29.79 2.46 -13.34
CA TRP A 88 28.65 2.61 -14.26
C TRP A 88 29.01 2.11 -15.68
N GLY A 89 28.04 1.52 -16.36
CA GLY A 89 28.20 0.66 -17.52
C GLY A 89 28.30 -0.83 -17.18
N GLU A 90 28.42 -1.18 -15.90
CA GLU A 90 28.47 -2.57 -15.40
C GLU A 90 27.25 -2.91 -14.52
N GLU A 91 26.31 -1.97 -14.37
CA GLU A 91 25.06 -2.19 -13.65
C GLU A 91 24.12 -3.18 -14.36
N GLU A 92 23.29 -3.84 -13.57
CA GLU A 92 22.24 -4.69 -14.09
C GLU A 92 21.14 -3.91 -14.83
N SER A 93 20.41 -4.63 -15.67
CA SER A 93 19.23 -4.18 -16.40
C SER A 93 17.97 -4.92 -15.95
N ALA A 94 17.71 -4.95 -14.64
CA ALA A 94 16.46 -5.50 -14.09
C ALA A 94 15.24 -4.73 -14.65
N SER A 95 14.09 -5.39 -14.75
CA SER A 95 12.87 -4.81 -15.30
C SER A 95 11.62 -5.30 -14.57
N TYR A 96 10.44 -4.93 -15.07
CA TYR A 96 9.16 -5.33 -14.48
C TYR A 96 9.07 -6.88 -14.38
N PRO A 97 8.59 -7.46 -13.26
CA PRO A 97 7.88 -6.81 -12.14
C PRO A 97 8.73 -6.38 -10.94
N CYS A 98 10.06 -6.53 -10.96
CA CYS A 98 10.91 -6.25 -9.80
C CYS A 98 11.69 -4.93 -9.87
N ALA A 99 11.61 -4.23 -11.01
CA ALA A 99 12.13 -2.89 -11.21
C ALA A 99 11.22 -2.10 -12.17
N PRO A 100 11.11 -0.76 -12.04
CA PRO A 100 10.46 0.09 -13.03
C PRO A 100 11.31 0.18 -14.32
N THR A 101 10.89 1.01 -15.27
CA THR A 101 11.61 1.22 -16.55
C THR A 101 13.00 1.84 -16.38
N ASN A 102 13.30 2.49 -15.26
CA ASN A 102 14.64 2.96 -14.91
C ASN A 102 15.57 1.83 -14.42
N GLY A 103 15.04 0.62 -14.20
CA GLY A 103 15.77 -0.57 -13.77
C GLY A 103 16.24 -0.53 -12.32
N ASP A 104 15.73 0.38 -11.49
CA ASP A 104 16.05 0.41 -10.06
C ASP A 104 15.24 -0.65 -9.34
N ARG A 105 15.90 -1.56 -8.62
CA ARG A 105 15.21 -2.43 -7.66
C ARG A 105 14.77 -1.61 -6.46
N PHE A 106 13.71 -2.04 -5.79
CA PHE A 106 13.18 -1.40 -4.60
C PHE A 106 13.05 -2.40 -3.46
N ILE A 107 13.38 -1.94 -2.25
CA ILE A 107 13.14 -2.65 -0.98
C ILE A 107 12.46 -1.72 0.00
N TYR A 108 11.65 -2.30 0.88
CA TYR A 108 11.09 -1.61 2.02
C TYR A 108 11.68 -2.18 3.31
N VAL A 109 12.14 -1.30 4.18
CA VAL A 109 12.63 -1.64 5.51
C VAL A 109 11.58 -1.16 6.51
N ASN A 110 10.97 -2.09 7.26
CA ASN A 110 9.98 -1.75 8.29
C ASN A 110 10.65 -1.36 9.62
N ASN A 111 9.86 -0.80 10.55
CA ASN A 111 10.32 -0.40 11.89
C ASN A 111 10.42 -1.53 12.92
N SER A 112 10.42 -2.81 12.52
CA SER A 112 10.49 -3.91 13.48
C SER A 112 11.78 -3.92 14.31
N GLY A 113 12.85 -3.29 13.80
CA GLY A 113 14.19 -3.35 14.38
C GLY A 113 14.85 -4.72 14.26
N LEU A 114 14.20 -5.67 13.58
CA LEU A 114 14.70 -7.02 13.38
C LEU A 114 15.48 -7.09 12.06
N ALA A 115 16.63 -7.76 12.10
CA ALA A 115 17.41 -8.03 10.89
C ALA A 115 16.55 -8.78 9.85
N VAL A 116 16.68 -8.40 8.58
CA VAL A 116 15.98 -9.02 7.47
C VAL A 116 17.00 -9.56 6.47
N ILE A 117 16.80 -10.81 6.06
CA ILE A 117 17.56 -11.44 4.98
C ILE A 117 16.65 -11.45 3.76
N LEU A 118 17.09 -10.80 2.69
CA LEU A 118 16.35 -10.78 1.44
C LEU A 118 16.54 -12.09 0.67
N GLU A 119 15.55 -12.45 -0.12
CA GLU A 119 15.63 -13.53 -1.09
C GLU A 119 16.65 -13.17 -2.18
N PRO A 120 17.50 -14.12 -2.61
CA PRO A 120 18.46 -13.88 -3.68
C PRO A 120 17.72 -13.63 -4.99
N VAL A 121 18.08 -12.55 -5.68
CA VAL A 121 17.49 -12.20 -6.99
C VAL A 121 18.48 -12.46 -8.11
N PRO A 122 18.06 -12.94 -9.30
CA PRO A 122 18.98 -13.10 -10.41
C PRO A 122 19.49 -11.75 -10.92
N PHE A 123 20.78 -11.65 -11.21
CA PHE A 123 21.34 -10.48 -11.92
C PHE A 123 20.60 -10.27 -13.24
N ASN A 124 20.31 -9.03 -13.61
CA ASN A 124 19.49 -8.66 -14.80
C ASN A 124 18.03 -9.19 -14.81
N GLY A 125 17.56 -9.83 -13.74
CA GLY A 125 16.27 -10.52 -13.76
C GLY A 125 15.44 -10.37 -12.49
N CYS A 126 14.24 -10.92 -12.55
CA CYS A 126 13.36 -11.02 -11.40
C CYS A 126 13.22 -12.47 -10.97
N ASN A 127 13.01 -12.66 -9.67
CA ASN A 127 12.61 -13.93 -9.11
C ASN A 127 11.34 -14.48 -9.78
N PRO A 128 11.23 -15.82 -9.88
CA PRO A 128 9.96 -16.47 -10.19
C PRO A 128 8.86 -16.05 -9.21
N SER A 129 7.60 -16.15 -9.65
CA SER A 129 6.45 -15.91 -8.77
C SER A 129 6.48 -16.85 -7.57
N GLY A 130 6.10 -16.34 -6.40
CA GLY A 130 6.03 -17.11 -5.15
C GLY A 130 7.35 -17.37 -4.43
N THR A 131 8.49 -16.86 -4.90
CA THR A 131 9.79 -17.04 -4.21
C THR A 131 10.20 -15.83 -3.35
N GLY A 132 9.24 -15.01 -2.94
CA GLY A 132 9.47 -13.78 -2.19
C GLY A 132 8.15 -13.02 -2.00
N PHE A 133 8.24 -11.71 -1.84
CA PHE A 133 7.07 -10.86 -1.72
C PHE A 133 6.57 -10.40 -3.08
N GLU A 134 5.30 -10.69 -3.38
CA GLU A 134 4.61 -10.16 -4.55
C GLU A 134 3.28 -9.55 -4.14
N VAL A 135 2.91 -8.45 -4.78
CA VAL A 135 1.62 -7.78 -4.57
C VAL A 135 1.08 -7.32 -5.91
N THR A 136 -0.22 -7.53 -6.13
CA THR A 136 -0.90 -7.05 -7.34
C THR A 136 -1.78 -5.87 -6.99
N PHE A 137 -1.57 -4.75 -7.66
CA PHE A 137 -2.41 -3.57 -7.61
C PHE A 137 -3.36 -3.59 -8.80
N ASN A 138 -4.64 -3.36 -8.53
CA ASN A 138 -5.70 -3.27 -9.51
C ASN A 138 -6.42 -1.94 -9.28
N VAL A 139 -6.57 -1.14 -10.32
CA VAL A 139 -7.29 0.13 -10.23
C VAL A 139 -8.40 0.18 -11.26
N ASP A 140 -9.59 0.48 -10.78
CA ASP A 140 -10.76 0.78 -11.60
C ASP A 140 -10.72 2.25 -12.06
N MET A 141 -10.61 2.43 -13.37
CA MET A 141 -10.54 3.72 -14.05
C MET A 141 -11.88 4.19 -14.61
N ALA A 142 -13.00 3.52 -14.32
CA ALA A 142 -14.31 3.85 -14.90
C ALA A 142 -14.73 5.32 -14.67
N SER A 143 -14.29 5.92 -13.56
CA SER A 143 -14.54 7.34 -13.24
C SER A 143 -13.75 8.33 -14.10
N ALA A 144 -12.64 7.89 -14.71
CA ALA A 144 -11.75 8.70 -15.53
C ALA A 144 -12.14 8.73 -17.01
N GLY A 145 -13.13 7.92 -17.41
CA GLY A 145 -13.53 7.76 -18.81
C GLY A 145 -12.59 6.84 -19.59
N SER A 146 -12.55 6.97 -20.91
CA SER A 146 -11.76 6.09 -21.78
C SER A 146 -10.26 6.32 -21.57
N ILE A 147 -9.58 5.34 -20.98
CA ILE A 147 -8.11 5.31 -20.84
C ILE A 147 -7.51 4.42 -21.92
N VAL A 148 -6.42 4.85 -22.55
CA VAL A 148 -5.69 3.99 -23.49
C VAL A 148 -4.99 2.87 -22.72
N ALA A 149 -5.03 1.65 -23.22
CA ALA A 149 -4.35 0.52 -22.57
C ALA A 149 -2.85 0.81 -22.34
N GLY A 150 -2.39 0.61 -21.10
CA GLY A 150 -1.01 0.90 -20.70
C GLY A 150 -0.74 2.34 -20.22
N ASN A 151 -1.76 3.21 -20.18
CA ASN A 151 -1.60 4.60 -19.74
C ASN A 151 -1.77 4.84 -18.25
N VAL A 152 -2.18 3.85 -17.45
CA VAL A 152 -2.32 4.08 -16.01
C VAL A 152 -0.94 3.96 -15.37
N HIS A 153 -0.50 4.99 -14.67
CA HIS A 153 0.79 4.99 -13.99
C HIS A 153 0.60 4.89 -12.48
N MET A 154 1.57 4.28 -11.80
CA MET A 154 1.65 4.25 -10.35
C MET A 154 2.92 4.98 -9.92
N VAL A 155 2.76 5.93 -9.01
CA VAL A 155 3.87 6.63 -8.36
C VAL A 155 3.90 6.33 -6.89
N GLY A 156 5.09 6.30 -6.32
CA GLY A 156 5.31 6.21 -4.88
C GLY A 156 6.79 6.22 -4.58
N TRP A 157 7.15 5.97 -3.33
CA TRP A 157 8.57 5.93 -2.95
C TRP A 157 9.38 4.86 -3.72
N HIS A 158 8.75 3.74 -4.09
CA HIS A 158 9.35 2.68 -4.89
C HIS A 158 9.68 3.11 -6.34
N THR A 159 9.09 4.20 -6.85
CA THR A 159 9.41 4.80 -8.17
C THR A 159 10.05 6.18 -8.06
N ASP A 160 10.44 6.61 -6.86
CA ASP A 160 10.88 7.98 -6.56
C ASP A 160 9.88 9.06 -6.96
N TRP A 161 8.60 8.72 -6.89
CA TRP A 161 7.50 9.57 -7.34
C TRP A 161 7.63 10.01 -8.80
N ASN A 162 8.35 9.27 -9.64
CA ASN A 162 8.47 9.57 -11.07
C ASN A 162 7.27 8.97 -11.84
N PRO A 163 6.44 9.80 -12.50
CA PRO A 163 5.21 9.36 -13.16
C PRO A 163 5.43 8.59 -14.47
N GLU A 164 6.67 8.43 -14.94
CA GLU A 164 7.00 7.74 -16.19
C GLU A 164 7.56 6.32 -15.96
N ASN A 165 7.92 6.00 -14.72
CA ASN A 165 8.72 4.83 -14.41
C ASN A 165 7.93 3.52 -14.36
N LEU A 166 6.64 3.58 -14.00
CA LEU A 166 5.81 2.40 -13.80
C LEU A 166 4.42 2.64 -14.38
N SER A 167 4.01 1.77 -15.30
CA SER A 167 2.67 1.76 -15.88
C SER A 167 2.02 0.38 -15.81
N PHE A 168 0.70 0.38 -15.69
CA PHE A 168 -0.13 -0.80 -15.58
C PHE A 168 -0.94 -0.99 -16.86
N PRO A 169 -0.80 -2.15 -17.54
CA PRO A 169 -1.61 -2.47 -18.71
C PRO A 169 -3.09 -2.58 -18.32
N ASN A 170 -3.95 -2.42 -19.33
CA ASN A 170 -5.36 -2.75 -19.18
C ASN A 170 -5.48 -4.27 -19.00
N ALA A 171 -6.11 -4.70 -17.90
CA ALA A 171 -6.37 -6.11 -17.65
C ALA A 171 -7.69 -6.52 -18.30
N THR A 172 -8.78 -5.82 -17.97
CA THR A 172 -10.13 -6.05 -18.52
C THR A 172 -11.02 -4.83 -18.30
N GLY A 173 -11.73 -4.39 -19.35
CA GLY A 173 -12.68 -3.27 -19.22
C GLY A 173 -11.98 -2.00 -18.74
N ASP A 174 -12.43 -1.44 -17.62
CA ASP A 174 -11.82 -0.25 -17.01
C ASP A 174 -10.77 -0.59 -15.93
N ILE A 175 -10.45 -1.88 -15.74
CA ILE A 175 -9.47 -2.33 -14.74
C ILE A 175 -8.08 -2.36 -15.35
N HIS A 176 -7.14 -1.67 -14.72
CA HIS A 176 -5.70 -1.74 -14.99
C HIS A 176 -4.98 -2.44 -13.83
N SER A 177 -4.07 -3.35 -14.15
CA SER A 177 -3.43 -4.20 -13.14
C SER A 177 -1.92 -4.27 -13.32
N GLY A 178 -1.19 -4.21 -12.21
CA GLY A 178 0.26 -4.39 -12.18
C GLY A 178 0.72 -5.14 -10.93
N MET A 179 1.72 -5.98 -11.12
CA MET A 179 2.33 -6.80 -10.08
C MET A 179 3.70 -6.23 -9.75
N LEU A 180 3.98 -6.03 -8.47
CA LEU A 180 5.30 -5.70 -7.97
C LEU A 180 5.90 -6.91 -7.26
N ARG A 181 7.18 -7.18 -7.52
CA ARG A 181 7.96 -8.21 -6.81
C ARG A 181 9.11 -7.58 -6.06
N LEU A 182 9.21 -7.90 -4.78
CA LEU A 182 10.28 -7.47 -3.89
C LEU A 182 11.04 -8.69 -3.40
N PRO A 183 12.35 -8.55 -3.13
CA PRO A 183 13.15 -9.63 -2.56
C PRO A 183 12.87 -9.82 -1.06
N SER A 184 11.94 -9.09 -0.46
CA SER A 184 11.55 -9.31 0.93
C SER A 184 10.95 -10.70 1.14
N PRO A 185 11.08 -11.29 2.35
CA PRO A 185 10.38 -12.53 2.70
C PRO A 185 8.87 -12.44 2.48
N ALA A 186 8.23 -13.57 2.19
CA ALA A 186 6.81 -13.61 1.82
C ALA A 186 5.85 -13.16 2.94
N ASP A 187 6.27 -13.21 4.20
CA ASP A 187 5.52 -12.81 5.40
C ASP A 187 6.00 -11.47 5.98
N TYR A 188 6.77 -10.70 5.22
CA TYR A 188 7.32 -9.41 5.65
C TYR A 188 6.33 -8.27 5.38
N PRO A 189 5.86 -7.52 6.40
CA PRO A 189 4.93 -6.42 6.16
C PRO A 189 5.58 -5.25 5.39
N ILE A 190 4.92 -4.81 4.33
CA ILE A 190 5.37 -3.71 3.47
C ILE A 190 4.33 -2.60 3.41
N THR A 191 4.74 -1.37 3.72
CA THR A 191 3.88 -0.19 3.62
C THR A 191 4.14 0.56 2.33
N PHE A 192 3.10 0.67 1.51
CA PHE A 192 3.10 1.44 0.28
C PHE A 192 2.40 2.77 0.51
N GLU A 193 3.09 3.84 0.16
CA GLU A 193 2.50 5.16 -0.06
C GLU A 193 2.58 5.46 -1.55
N TYR A 194 1.44 5.75 -2.18
CA TYR A 194 1.36 5.80 -3.65
C TYR A 194 0.18 6.63 -4.17
N LYS A 195 0.18 6.89 -5.47
CA LYS A 195 -0.95 7.43 -6.25
C LYS A 195 -1.01 6.78 -7.61
N TYR A 196 -2.20 6.77 -8.21
CA TYR A 196 -2.39 6.49 -9.62
C TYR A 196 -2.41 7.77 -10.46
N LEU A 197 -2.01 7.67 -11.73
CA LEU A 197 -2.21 8.69 -12.74
C LEU A 197 -2.90 8.09 -13.95
N SER A 198 -3.82 8.83 -14.56
CA SER A 198 -4.55 8.41 -15.77
C SER A 198 -3.71 8.50 -17.06
N ALA A 199 -2.57 9.18 -16.99
CA ALA A 199 -1.53 9.26 -18.02
C ALA A 199 -0.18 9.64 -17.36
N ALA A 200 0.92 9.46 -18.07
CA ALA A 200 2.24 9.91 -17.63
C ALA A 200 2.25 11.43 -17.38
N GLY A 201 2.95 11.85 -16.33
CA GLY A 201 3.13 13.25 -15.95
C GLY A 201 2.13 13.76 -14.91
N TRP A 202 2.61 14.64 -14.03
CA TRP A 202 1.81 15.30 -13.00
C TRP A 202 0.70 16.18 -13.59
N GLY A 203 -0.43 16.26 -12.87
CA GLY A 203 -1.67 16.85 -13.37
C GLY A 203 -2.67 15.82 -13.89
N ASN A 204 -2.23 14.58 -14.10
CA ASN A 204 -3.08 13.41 -14.35
C ASN A 204 -3.29 12.55 -13.09
N ASP A 205 -2.69 12.96 -11.98
CA ASP A 205 -2.73 12.24 -10.71
C ASP A 205 -4.10 12.31 -10.05
N GLU A 206 -4.45 11.22 -9.37
CA GLU A 206 -5.69 11.16 -8.62
C GLU A 206 -5.69 12.05 -7.38
N THR A 207 -6.87 12.33 -6.87
CA THR A 207 -7.11 12.90 -5.55
C THR A 207 -8.03 11.95 -4.78
N PRO A 208 -7.49 10.87 -4.16
CA PRO A 208 -8.31 9.95 -3.39
C PRO A 208 -8.92 10.72 -2.21
N GLY A 209 -10.17 10.36 -1.86
CA GLY A 209 -11.01 11.13 -0.93
C GLY A 209 -10.31 11.52 0.39
N PRO A 210 -10.75 12.60 1.05
CA PRO A 210 -9.94 13.27 2.07
C PRO A 210 -9.66 12.34 3.26
N GLU A 211 -8.42 12.41 3.77
CA GLU A 211 -7.88 11.63 4.91
C GLU A 211 -8.86 11.56 6.09
N ALA A 212 -9.56 12.65 6.39
CA ALA A 212 -10.58 12.71 7.45
C ALA A 212 -11.72 11.69 7.33
N THR A 213 -11.95 11.17 6.12
CA THR A 213 -13.05 10.24 5.79
C THR A 213 -12.56 8.95 5.13
N CYS A 214 -11.24 8.82 4.92
CA CYS A 214 -10.62 7.71 4.22
C CYS A 214 -9.36 7.24 4.95
N ALA A 215 -9.49 6.17 5.74
CA ALA A 215 -8.39 5.63 6.56
C ALA A 215 -7.20 5.10 5.73
N THR A 216 -7.40 4.85 4.43
CA THR A 216 -6.34 4.41 3.50
C THR A 216 -5.69 5.59 2.76
N VAL A 217 -5.90 6.83 3.21
CA VAL A 217 -5.31 8.03 2.63
C VAL A 217 -4.53 8.77 3.71
N THR A 218 -3.31 9.19 3.39
CA THR A 218 -2.50 10.10 4.21
C THR A 218 -2.12 11.31 3.37
N GLY A 219 -2.46 12.51 3.82
CA GLY A 219 -2.41 13.70 2.99
C GLY A 219 -3.26 13.54 1.72
N ASN A 220 -2.60 13.44 0.56
CA ASN A 220 -3.24 13.22 -0.75
C ASN A 220 -2.85 11.88 -1.41
N ASN A 221 -2.20 10.99 -0.65
CA ASN A 221 -1.64 9.74 -1.15
C ASN A 221 -2.40 8.56 -0.55
N ARG A 222 -2.52 7.46 -1.30
CA ARG A 222 -2.96 6.18 -0.76
C ARG A 222 -1.88 5.63 0.16
N LEU A 223 -2.30 5.03 1.27
CA LEU A 223 -1.44 4.35 2.23
C LEU A 223 -2.02 2.98 2.55
N ILE A 224 -1.22 1.93 2.35
CA ILE A 224 -1.60 0.56 2.70
C ILE A 224 -0.41 -0.23 3.21
N THR A 225 -0.64 -1.04 4.24
CA THR A 225 0.32 -2.05 4.69
C THR A 225 -0.15 -3.43 4.25
N VAL A 226 0.69 -4.10 3.46
CA VAL A 226 0.45 -5.46 2.98
C VAL A 226 1.28 -6.41 3.83
N ASN A 227 0.61 -7.26 4.61
CA ASN A 227 1.28 -8.10 5.61
C ASN A 227 1.88 -9.38 5.02
N ASN A 228 1.33 -9.88 3.90
CA ASN A 228 1.76 -11.13 3.28
C ASN A 228 1.75 -11.01 1.75
N SER A 229 2.64 -11.76 1.13
CA SER A 229 2.77 -11.95 -0.31
C SER A 229 1.50 -12.55 -0.94
N GLY A 230 1.28 -12.27 -2.22
CA GLY A 230 0.13 -12.72 -3.00
C GLY A 230 -1.13 -11.85 -2.83
N ALA A 231 -1.04 -10.75 -2.09
CA ALA A 231 -2.19 -9.85 -1.91
C ALA A 231 -2.62 -9.18 -3.22
N ASN A 232 -3.94 -9.01 -3.37
CA ASN A 232 -4.54 -8.25 -4.45
C ASN A 232 -5.20 -7.00 -3.85
N ILE A 233 -4.70 -5.83 -4.24
CA ILE A 233 -5.23 -4.54 -3.85
C ILE A 233 -6.18 -4.07 -4.95
N TYR A 234 -7.35 -3.60 -4.56
CA TYR A 234 -8.39 -3.13 -5.47
C TYR A 234 -8.74 -1.69 -5.12
N ASP A 235 -8.34 -0.77 -5.99
CA ASP A 235 -8.54 0.66 -5.88
C ASP A 235 -9.58 1.17 -6.88
N VAL A 236 -10.24 2.27 -6.54
CA VAL A 236 -11.06 3.04 -7.48
C VAL A 236 -10.44 4.43 -7.65
N PHE A 237 -10.13 4.79 -8.89
CA PHE A 237 -9.49 6.07 -9.22
C PHE A 237 -10.32 7.26 -8.74
N ASN A 238 -9.68 8.25 -8.09
CA ASN A 238 -10.33 9.42 -7.45
C ASN A 238 -11.36 9.08 -6.36
N ALA A 239 -11.33 7.87 -5.80
CA ALA A 239 -12.24 7.46 -4.74
C ALA A 239 -11.49 6.78 -3.59
N CYS A 240 -12.14 6.79 -2.41
CA CYS A 240 -11.67 6.07 -1.24
C CYS A 240 -11.96 4.57 -1.39
N ASN A 241 -11.05 3.73 -0.91
CA ASN A 241 -11.32 2.31 -0.75
C ASN A 241 -11.97 2.06 0.60
N TYR A 242 -13.25 1.71 0.59
CA TYR A 242 -13.91 1.18 1.77
C TYR A 242 -13.70 -0.32 1.80
N VAL A 243 -12.87 -0.80 2.73
CA VAL A 243 -12.79 -2.24 3.03
C VAL A 243 -14.13 -2.64 3.64
N LEU A 244 -14.99 -3.25 2.83
CA LEU A 244 -16.17 -3.96 3.30
C LEU A 244 -15.71 -5.24 4.01
N SER A 245 -15.26 -5.12 5.26
CA SER A 245 -14.95 -6.29 6.08
C SER A 245 -16.24 -6.97 6.52
N THR A 246 -16.20 -8.30 6.59
CA THR A 246 -17.21 -9.13 7.26
C THR A 246 -16.83 -9.45 8.70
N GLU A 247 -15.95 -8.67 9.34
CA GLU A 247 -15.66 -8.79 10.78
C GLU A 247 -16.97 -8.67 11.56
N ASP A 248 -17.50 -9.85 11.90
CA ASP A 248 -18.90 -10.06 12.23
C ASP A 248 -19.30 -9.28 13.48
N PHE A 249 -20.32 -8.44 13.35
CA PHE A 249 -21.36 -8.49 14.38
C PHE A 249 -21.87 -9.92 14.42
N ILE A 250 -22.02 -10.52 15.61
CA ILE A 250 -22.71 -11.81 15.73
C ILE A 250 -23.99 -11.70 14.91
N ALA A 251 -24.05 -12.44 13.80
CA ALA A 251 -25.00 -12.24 12.70
C ALA A 251 -26.49 -12.32 13.12
N ASN A 252 -26.75 -12.67 14.37
CA ASN A 252 -28.06 -12.82 14.97
C ASN A 252 -28.63 -11.55 15.62
N SER A 253 -27.85 -10.48 15.84
CA SER A 253 -28.37 -9.27 16.53
C SER A 253 -28.96 -8.21 15.61
N LEU A 254 -28.69 -8.24 14.30
CA LEU A 254 -29.25 -7.28 13.32
C LEU A 254 -29.82 -7.99 12.10
N LYS A 255 -31.13 -7.87 11.90
CA LYS A 255 -31.87 -8.32 10.71
C LYS A 255 -32.19 -7.11 9.84
N ILE A 256 -31.99 -7.26 8.54
CA ILE A 256 -32.33 -6.25 7.54
C ILE A 256 -33.36 -6.86 6.60
N VAL A 257 -34.49 -6.19 6.42
CA VAL A 257 -35.61 -6.69 5.62
C VAL A 257 -35.97 -5.66 4.56
N TYR A 258 -36.02 -6.11 3.30
CA TYR A 258 -36.50 -5.31 2.19
C TYR A 258 -38.01 -5.51 1.99
N ASN A 259 -38.76 -4.42 2.02
CA ASN A 259 -40.16 -4.37 1.61
C ASN A 259 -40.25 -3.98 0.13
N LYS A 260 -40.55 -4.95 -0.73
CA LYS A 260 -40.69 -4.76 -2.19
C LYS A 260 -41.80 -3.77 -2.58
N THR A 261 -42.89 -3.72 -1.83
CA THR A 261 -44.06 -2.89 -2.18
C THR A 261 -43.75 -1.42 -1.93
N GLU A 262 -43.10 -1.13 -0.81
CA GLU A 262 -42.73 0.23 -0.43
C GLU A 262 -41.34 0.62 -0.94
N ARG A 263 -40.58 -0.31 -1.52
CA ARG A 263 -39.16 -0.19 -1.86
C ARG A 263 -38.31 0.36 -0.71
N MET A 264 -38.58 -0.10 0.50
CA MET A 264 -37.88 0.33 1.72
C MET A 264 -37.06 -0.81 2.32
N VAL A 265 -35.90 -0.49 2.88
CA VAL A 265 -35.16 -1.39 3.77
C VAL A 265 -35.37 -0.96 5.21
N ASN A 266 -35.83 -1.90 6.04
CA ASN A 266 -36.03 -1.71 7.47
C ASN A 266 -35.03 -2.56 8.26
N PHE A 267 -34.67 -2.07 9.44
CA PHE A 267 -33.73 -2.72 10.33
C PHE A 267 -34.44 -3.21 11.59
N PHE A 268 -34.05 -4.39 12.05
CA PHE A 268 -34.54 -4.98 13.30
C PHE A 268 -33.35 -5.44 14.11
N SER A 269 -33.30 -5.01 15.37
CA SER A 269 -32.20 -5.33 16.28
C SER A 269 -32.71 -6.11 17.48
N GLU A 270 -32.05 -7.23 17.79
CA GLU A 270 -32.20 -7.96 19.05
C GLU A 270 -30.88 -7.87 19.83
N GLY A 271 -30.85 -7.08 20.90
CA GLY A 271 -29.72 -7.05 21.83
C GLY A 271 -28.46 -6.29 21.37
N LEU A 272 -28.54 -5.40 20.38
CA LEU A 272 -27.45 -4.46 20.10
C LEU A 272 -27.31 -3.44 21.24
N ASN A 273 -26.30 -3.63 22.09
CA ASN A 273 -25.88 -2.66 23.11
C ASN A 273 -24.87 -1.63 22.58
N ASN A 274 -24.37 -1.81 21.35
CA ASN A 274 -23.37 -0.94 20.77
C ASN A 274 -24.03 0.24 20.04
N LYS A 275 -23.57 1.47 20.31
CA LYS A 275 -24.05 2.68 19.62
C LYS A 275 -23.61 2.61 18.15
N ILE A 276 -24.58 2.54 17.26
CA ILE A 276 -24.33 2.59 15.81
C ILE A 276 -23.96 4.03 15.46
N SER A 277 -22.76 4.21 14.92
CA SER A 277 -22.23 5.51 14.54
C SER A 277 -22.76 5.95 13.18
N GLN A 278 -22.84 5.00 12.23
CA GLN A 278 -23.14 5.32 10.84
C GLN A 278 -23.81 4.14 10.11
N ILE A 279 -24.69 4.46 9.16
CA ILE A 279 -25.18 3.53 8.13
C ILE A 279 -24.87 4.12 6.75
N GLN A 280 -24.28 3.33 5.88
CA GLN A 280 -23.97 3.70 4.50
C GLN A 280 -24.58 2.70 3.52
N VAL A 281 -25.00 3.19 2.37
CA VAL A 281 -25.56 2.38 1.28
C VAL A 281 -24.69 2.55 0.07
N PHE A 282 -24.24 1.45 -0.49
CA PHE A 282 -23.42 1.39 -1.68
C PHE A 282 -24.16 0.67 -2.81
N ASP A 283 -23.96 1.12 -4.04
CA ASP A 283 -24.34 0.33 -5.21
C ASP A 283 -23.33 -0.81 -5.46
N ILE A 284 -23.57 -1.61 -6.50
CA ILE A 284 -22.70 -2.76 -6.84
C ILE A 284 -21.27 -2.35 -7.25
N THR A 285 -21.06 -1.09 -7.63
CA THR A 285 -19.74 -0.55 -7.97
C THR A 285 -18.99 -0.02 -6.75
N GLY A 286 -19.59 -0.10 -5.55
CA GLY A 286 -18.99 0.41 -4.31
C GLY A 286 -19.14 1.92 -4.14
N LYS A 287 -19.95 2.59 -4.97
CA LYS A 287 -20.24 4.03 -4.81
C LYS A 287 -21.26 4.22 -3.70
N SER A 288 -20.93 5.08 -2.73
CA SER A 288 -21.88 5.47 -1.68
C SER A 288 -23.03 6.29 -2.28
N ILE A 289 -24.25 5.80 -2.13
CA ILE A 289 -25.48 6.45 -2.57
C ILE A 289 -26.24 7.13 -1.42
N LYS A 290 -25.96 6.74 -0.16
CA LYS A 290 -26.59 7.32 1.03
C LYS A 290 -25.72 7.11 2.26
N THR A 291 -25.67 8.13 3.12
CA THR A 291 -25.05 8.08 4.44
C THR A 291 -26.05 8.59 5.48
N ILE A 292 -26.16 7.89 6.61
CA ILE A 292 -27.01 8.23 7.75
C ILE A 292 -26.15 8.23 9.00
N GLU A 293 -26.20 9.33 9.76
CA GLU A 293 -25.44 9.56 10.99
C GLU A 293 -26.38 10.01 12.11
N GLY A 294 -25.87 10.10 13.35
CA GLY A 294 -26.66 10.55 14.49
C GLY A 294 -27.77 9.57 14.89
N ILE A 295 -27.52 8.27 14.74
CA ILE A 295 -28.51 7.22 14.94
C ILE A 295 -28.69 6.95 16.44
N ASN A 296 -29.87 7.30 16.96
CA ASN A 296 -30.24 7.01 18.35
C ASN A 296 -30.75 5.57 18.54
N SER A 297 -31.48 5.06 17.55
CA SER A 297 -32.08 3.74 17.54
C SER A 297 -32.15 3.26 16.09
N ILE A 298 -31.63 2.06 15.84
CA ILE A 298 -31.58 1.52 14.48
C ILE A 298 -32.94 1.04 13.98
N SER A 299 -33.82 0.63 14.89
CA SER A 299 -35.16 0.15 14.55
C SER A 299 -36.05 1.25 13.94
N ASP A 300 -35.69 2.52 14.13
CA ASP A 300 -36.40 3.68 13.59
C ASP A 300 -35.84 4.12 12.22
N ILE A 301 -34.75 3.49 11.76
CA ILE A 301 -34.15 3.80 10.47
C ILE A 301 -34.83 3.02 9.37
N SER A 302 -35.15 3.73 8.28
CA SER A 302 -35.59 3.13 7.02
C SER A 302 -34.83 3.75 5.85
N ILE A 303 -34.41 2.91 4.91
CA ILE A 303 -33.72 3.36 3.68
C ILE A 303 -34.68 3.22 2.51
N ASP A 304 -34.93 4.36 1.87
CA ASP A 304 -35.75 4.49 0.67
C ASP A 304 -34.96 4.19 -0.62
N PHE A 305 -35.46 3.26 -1.43
CA PHE A 305 -34.95 2.88 -2.75
C PHE A 305 -35.93 3.23 -3.90
N GLN A 306 -36.91 4.12 -3.69
CA GLN A 306 -37.88 4.55 -4.70
C GLN A 306 -37.20 5.21 -5.92
N SER A 307 -36.15 6.00 -5.70
CA SER A 307 -35.40 6.67 -6.76
C SER A 307 -34.26 5.82 -7.34
N GLN A 308 -34.03 4.62 -6.81
CA GLN A 308 -32.91 3.76 -7.17
C GLN A 308 -33.34 2.67 -8.15
N THR A 309 -32.44 2.33 -9.08
CA THR A 309 -32.67 1.26 -10.06
C THR A 309 -32.79 -0.10 -9.38
N ASN A 310 -33.41 -1.07 -10.06
CA ASN A 310 -33.40 -2.44 -9.60
C ASN A 310 -31.97 -3.00 -9.70
N GLY A 311 -31.51 -3.69 -8.66
CA GLY A 311 -30.13 -4.14 -8.57
C GLY A 311 -29.71 -4.64 -7.19
N ILE A 312 -28.40 -4.86 -7.05
CA ILE A 312 -27.78 -5.25 -5.79
C ILE A 312 -27.16 -4.00 -5.15
N TYR A 313 -27.46 -3.83 -3.87
CA TYR A 313 -26.91 -2.79 -3.02
C TYR A 313 -26.28 -3.42 -1.78
N PHE A 314 -25.32 -2.72 -1.18
CA PHE A 314 -24.68 -3.12 0.05
C PHE A 314 -24.97 -2.08 1.12
N VAL A 315 -25.51 -2.52 2.25
CA VAL A 315 -25.73 -1.69 3.43
C VAL A 315 -24.63 -2.00 4.43
N ARG A 316 -23.77 -1.02 4.69
CA ARG A 316 -22.72 -1.03 5.71
C ARG A 316 -23.25 -0.36 6.97
N VAL A 317 -23.10 -1.02 8.11
CA VAL A 317 -23.51 -0.53 9.43
C VAL A 317 -22.26 -0.50 10.31
N GLU A 318 -21.93 0.65 10.85
CA GLU A 318 -20.72 0.86 11.65
C GLU A 318 -21.07 1.13 13.12
N SER A 319 -20.31 0.52 14.04
CA SER A 319 -20.43 0.78 15.47
C SER A 319 -19.07 0.65 16.13
N SER A 320 -18.58 1.76 16.68
CA SER A 320 -17.23 1.86 17.26
C SER A 320 -16.17 1.37 16.25
N ASP A 321 -15.48 0.27 16.56
CA ASP A 321 -14.43 -0.38 15.76
C ASP A 321 -14.96 -1.51 14.86
N LYS A 322 -16.27 -1.76 14.85
CA LYS A 322 -16.90 -2.90 14.15
C LYS A 322 -17.75 -2.44 12.98
N GLN A 323 -17.80 -3.26 11.94
CA GLN A 323 -18.63 -3.02 10.77
C GLN A 323 -19.39 -4.29 10.35
N LEU A 324 -20.63 -4.12 9.92
CA LEU A 324 -21.44 -5.17 9.31
C LEU A 324 -21.82 -4.75 7.90
N VAL A 325 -21.65 -5.63 6.93
CA VAL A 325 -22.12 -5.40 5.56
C VAL A 325 -23.19 -6.44 5.22
N LYS A 326 -24.34 -5.96 4.74
CA LYS A 326 -25.44 -6.81 4.27
C LYS A 326 -25.78 -6.47 2.84
N LYS A 327 -25.95 -7.51 2.03
CA LYS A 327 -26.47 -7.41 0.67
C LYS A 327 -27.99 -7.20 0.70
N VAL A 328 -28.47 -6.25 -0.08
CA VAL A 328 -29.89 -6.00 -0.35
C VAL A 328 -30.13 -6.15 -1.84
N MET A 329 -31.12 -6.96 -2.21
CA MET A 329 -31.60 -7.03 -3.59
C MET A 329 -32.85 -6.19 -3.72
N VAL A 330 -32.79 -5.14 -4.53
CA VAL A 330 -33.87 -4.20 -4.81
C VAL A 330 -34.50 -4.59 -6.14
N TYR A 331 -35.80 -4.93 -6.13
CA TYR A 331 -36.54 -5.38 -7.31
C TYR A 331 -38.01 -4.97 -7.25
#